data_AF-A0A4R0P891-F1
#
_entry.id   AF-A0A4R0P891-F1
#
_cell.length_a   1.000
_cell.length_b   1.000
_cell.length_c   1.000
_cell.angle_alpha   90.00
_cell.angle_beta   90.00
_cell.angle_gamma   90.00
#
_symmetry.space_group_name_H-M   'P 1'
#
loop_
_entity.id
_entity.type
_entity.pdbx_description
1 polymer ?
#
loop_
_entity_poly.entity_id
_entity_poly.type
_entity_poly.pdbx_seq_one_letter_code
_entity_poly.pdbx_strand_id
1 'polypeptide(L)'
;MKVKGTFIHTLKTGEKALILLTDNEEEQEKLFHYLSIDAYQFKKEIVEKEPRIELISAGYTDNEGKVVWNENYIPIPKWFEMN
;
A
#
# COMPACT_ATOMS: atom_id res chain seq x y z
N MET A 1 -0.35 -13.55 6.37
CA MET A 1 -0.70 -12.28 5.72
C MET A 1 -2.20 -12.15 5.53
N LYS A 2 -2.86 -11.42 6.42
CA LYS A 2 -4.25 -10.97 6.25
C LYS A 2 -4.28 -9.46 6.34
N VAL A 3 -4.82 -8.80 5.31
CA VAL A 3 -5.09 -7.36 5.36
C VAL A 3 -6.35 -7.16 6.19
N LYS A 4 -6.29 -6.29 7.19
CA LYS A 4 -7.38 -5.98 8.12
C LYS A 4 -8.14 -4.72 7.77
N GLY A 5 -7.51 -3.84 7.00
CA GLY A 5 -8.11 -2.59 6.56
C GLY A 5 -7.21 -1.91 5.54
N THR A 6 -7.74 -0.87 4.92
CA THR A 6 -6.99 -0.02 4.01
C THR A 6 -7.42 1.42 4.19
N PHE A 7 -6.53 2.35 3.92
CA PHE A 7 -6.90 3.77 3.82
C PHE A 7 -6.02 4.47 2.79
N ILE A 8 -6.50 5.62 2.31
CA ILE A 8 -5.77 6.44 1.35
C ILE A 8 -5.13 7.60 2.10
N HIS A 9 -3.82 7.72 1.97
CA HIS A 9 -3.04 8.84 2.47
C HIS A 9 -2.63 9.74 1.30
N THR A 10 -2.90 11.05 1.40
CA THR A 10 -2.42 12.02 0.42
C THR A 10 -1.11 12.61 0.92
N LEU A 11 -0.03 12.40 0.17
CA LEU A 11 1.28 12.94 0.49
C LEU A 11 1.27 14.47 0.33
N LYS A 12 2.27 15.13 0.92
CA LYS A 12 2.47 16.59 0.78
C LYS A 12 2.68 17.03 -0.68
N THR A 13 3.14 16.12 -1.53
CA THR A 13 3.33 16.30 -2.98
C THR A 13 2.01 16.26 -3.76
N GLY A 14 0.92 15.80 -3.15
CA GLY A 14 -0.39 15.61 -3.78
C GLY A 14 -0.64 14.19 -4.28
N GLU A 15 0.40 13.34 -4.30
CA GLU A 15 0.30 11.93 -4.68
C GLU A 15 -0.56 11.16 -3.68
N LYS A 16 -1.32 10.18 -4.17
CA LYS A 16 -2.15 9.32 -3.32
C LYS A 16 -1.48 7.97 -3.10
N ALA A 17 -1.27 7.64 -1.84
CA ALA A 17 -0.80 6.34 -1.40
C ALA A 17 -1.93 5.51 -0.79
N LEU A 18 -2.06 4.26 -1.23
CA LEU A 18 -2.87 3.26 -0.57
C LEU A 18 -2.05 2.58 0.53
N ILE A 19 -2.53 2.64 1.76
CA ILE A 19 -1.90 1.95 2.89
C ILE A 19 -2.72 0.72 3.24
N LEU A 20 -2.08 -0.45 3.20
CA LEU A 20 -2.68 -1.72 3.61
C LEU A 20 -2.32 -2.02 5.06
N LEU A 21 -3.31 -2.30 5.90
CA LEU A 21 -3.10 -2.55 7.33
C LEU A 21 -3.08 -4.04 7.67
N THR A 22 -2.12 -4.43 8.51
CA THR A 22 -1.95 -5.77 9.09
C THR A 22 -2.13 -5.76 10.60
N ASP A 23 -2.09 -6.95 11.20
CA ASP A 23 -2.29 -7.15 12.64
C ASP A 23 -1.13 -6.64 13.50
N ASN A 24 0.09 -6.67 12.97
CA ASN A 24 1.31 -6.32 13.70
C ASN A 24 2.45 -5.98 12.73
N GLU A 25 3.55 -5.50 13.30
CA GLU A 25 4.77 -5.12 12.60
C GLU A 25 5.36 -6.25 11.74
N GLU A 26 5.44 -7.47 12.28
CA GLU A 26 5.99 -8.62 11.54
C GLU A 26 5.18 -8.93 10.26
N GLU A 27 3.86 -8.90 10.34
CA GLU A 27 2.99 -9.07 9.17
C GLU A 27 3.08 -7.87 8.22
N GLN A 28 3.29 -6.67 8.74
CA GLN A 28 3.50 -5.45 7.94
C GLN A 28 4.79 -5.54 7.14
N GLU A 29 5.88 -6.05 7.70
CA GLU A 29 7.15 -6.26 7.00
C GLU A 29 7.00 -7.30 5.88
N LYS A 30 6.36 -8.45 6.18
CA LYS A 30 6.07 -9.48 5.16
C LYS A 30 5.23 -8.92 4.01
N LEU A 31 4.20 -8.13 4.33
CA LEU A 31 3.36 -7.48 3.33
C LEU A 31 4.15 -6.47 2.51
N PHE A 32 4.97 -5.64 3.16
CA PHE A 32 5.81 -4.68 2.47
C PHE A 32 6.77 -5.35 1.49
N HIS A 33 7.40 -6.45 1.91
CA HIS A 33 8.32 -7.22 1.08
C HIS A 33 7.59 -7.85 -0.12
N TYR A 34 6.43 -8.46 0.11
CA TYR A 34 5.58 -9.00 -0.95
C TYR A 34 5.19 -7.92 -1.98
N LEU A 35 4.75 -6.75 -1.50
CA LEU A 35 4.40 -5.62 -2.36
C LEU A 35 5.57 -5.11 -3.20
N SER A 36 6.79 -5.22 -2.67
CA SER A 36 8.02 -4.76 -3.33
C SER A 36 8.45 -5.71 -4.45
N ILE A 37 8.24 -7.01 -4.31
CA ILE A 37 8.77 -8.04 -5.22
C ILE A 37 7.70 -8.56 -6.18
N ASP A 38 6.56 -9.01 -5.68
CA ASP A 38 5.67 -9.94 -6.39
C ASP A 38 4.18 -9.58 -6.29
N ALA A 39 3.89 -8.28 -6.33
CA ALA A 39 2.53 -7.76 -6.28
C ALA A 39 2.09 -7.11 -7.59
N TYR A 40 2.67 -7.49 -8.74
CA TYR A 40 2.33 -6.87 -10.02
C TYR A 40 0.84 -7.00 -10.37
N GLN A 41 0.27 -8.21 -10.23
CA GLN A 41 -1.15 -8.44 -10.49
C GLN A 41 -2.05 -7.63 -9.54
N PHE A 42 -1.69 -7.56 -8.27
CA PHE A 42 -2.43 -6.79 -7.28
C PHE A 42 -2.35 -5.28 -7.56
N LYS A 43 -1.17 -4.78 -7.92
CA LYS A 43 -0.96 -3.40 -8.38
C LYS A 43 -1.82 -3.08 -9.59
N LYS A 44 -1.90 -3.99 -10.57
CA LYS A 44 -2.77 -3.85 -11.75
C LYS A 44 -4.24 -3.67 -11.36
N GLU A 45 -4.75 -4.52 -10.47
CA GLU A 45 -6.13 -4.43 -10.01
C GLU A 45 -6.44 -3.11 -9.28
N ILE A 46 -5.47 -2.54 -8.56
CA ILE A 46 -5.62 -1.22 -7.94
C ILE A 46 -5.78 -0.16 -9.02
N VAL A 47 -4.92 -0.17 -10.04
CA VAL A 47 -4.98 0.83 -11.12
C VAL A 47 -6.29 0.73 -11.90
N GLU A 48 -6.80 -0.47 -12.14
CA GLU A 48 -8.09 -0.70 -12.81
C GLU A 48 -9.27 -0.11 -12.03
N LYS A 49 -9.24 -0.23 -10.69
CA LYS A 49 -10.34 0.19 -9.82
C LYS A 49 -10.26 1.65 -9.37
N GLU A 50 -9.06 2.12 -9.05
CA GLU A 50 -8.77 3.47 -8.59
C GLU A 50 -7.48 3.97 -9.25
N PRO A 51 -7.55 4.48 -10.49
CA PRO A 51 -6.38 4.92 -11.25
C PRO A 51 -5.66 6.14 -10.65
N ARG A 52 -6.23 6.76 -9.61
CA ARG A 52 -5.64 7.90 -8.90
C ARG A 52 -4.67 7.48 -7.81
N ILE A 53 -4.56 6.19 -7.47
CA ILE A 53 -3.53 5.71 -6.56
C ILE A 53 -2.22 5.55 -7.33
N GLU A 54 -1.19 6.25 -6.89
CA GLU A 54 0.13 6.26 -7.50
C GLU A 54 1.13 5.43 -6.69
N LEU A 55 0.87 5.28 -5.39
CA LEU A 55 1.77 4.70 -4.43
C LEU A 55 1.06 3.65 -3.57
N ILE A 56 1.79 2.66 -3.10
CA ILE A 56 1.31 1.70 -2.11
C ILE A 56 2.32 1.47 -0.99
N SER A 57 1.84 1.25 0.22
CA SER A 57 2.66 0.80 1.32
C SER A 57 1.87 -0.10 2.28
N ALA A 58 2.58 -0.66 3.26
CA ALA A 58 2.03 -1.49 4.31
C ALA A 58 2.18 -0.81 5.67
N GLY A 59 1.17 -0.98 6.53
CA GLY A 59 1.12 -0.51 7.90
C GLY A 59 0.49 -1.53 8.83
N TYR A 60 0.51 -1.24 10.12
CA TYR A 60 -0.20 -1.98 11.16
C TYR A 60 -0.82 -1.00 12.16
N THR A 61 -1.74 -1.51 12.97
CA THR A 61 -2.27 -0.76 14.11
C THR A 61 -1.52 -1.19 15.35
N ASP A 62 -0.91 -0.25 16.07
CA ASP A 62 -0.21 -0.54 17.31
C ASP A 62 -1.18 -0.83 18.47
N ASN A 63 -0.62 -1.19 19.63
CA ASN A 63 -1.41 -1.51 20.83
C ASN A 63 -2.19 -0.31 21.39
N GLU A 64 -1.89 0.92 20.96
CA GLU A 64 -2.59 2.14 21.33
C GLU A 64 -3.69 2.51 20.32
N GLY A 65 -3.87 1.70 19.27
CA GLY A 65 -4.82 1.96 18.19
C GLY A 65 -4.32 2.97 17.16
N LYS A 66 -3.04 3.36 17.21
CA LYS A 66 -2.43 4.26 16.23
C LYS A 66 -1.97 3.47 15.02
N VAL A 67 -2.15 4.08 13.86
CA VAL A 67 -1.72 3.49 12.60
C VAL A 67 -0.27 3.87 12.34
N VAL A 68 0.59 2.87 12.22
CA VAL A 68 2.01 3.01 11.89
C VAL A 68 2.24 2.34 10.54
N TRP A 69 2.92 3.01 9.61
CA TRP A 69 3.20 2.42 8.29
C TRP A 69 4.59 2.76 7.79
N ASN A 70 5.04 1.98 6.81
CA ASN A 70 6.33 2.19 6.19
C ASN A 70 6.26 3.38 5.23
N GLU A 71 7.06 4.42 5.48
CA GLU A 71 7.14 5.61 4.64
C GLU A 71 7.91 5.39 3.32
N ASN A 72 8.49 4.20 3.12
CA ASN A 72 9.08 3.82 1.84
C ASN A 72 7.99 3.39 0.86
N TYR A 73 7.36 4.35 0.20
CA TYR A 73 6.29 4.07 -0.75
C TYR A 73 6.77 3.29 -1.98
N ILE A 74 5.99 2.29 -2.38
CA ILE A 74 6.23 1.48 -3.57
C ILE A 74 5.40 2.08 -4.71
N PRO A 75 6.01 2.45 -5.85
CA PRO A 75 5.27 2.96 -6.97
C PRO A 75 4.38 1.87 -7.59
N ILE A 76 3.16 2.29 -7.93
CA ILE A 76 2.25 1.49 -8.75
C ILE A 76 2.48 1.92 -10.22
N PRO A 77 2.62 0.97 -11.17
CA PRO A 77 2.72 1.31 -12.58
C PRO A 77 1.51 2.14 -13.02
N LYS A 78 1.74 3.15 -13.86
CA LYS A 78 0.64 4.02 -14.29
C LYS A 78 -0.25 3.27 -15.27
N TRP A 79 -1.56 3.55 -15.25
CA TRP A 79 -2.53 2.91 -16.15
C TRP A 79 -2.13 2.92 -17.63
N PHE A 80 -1.54 4.02 -18.09
CA PHE A 80 -1.11 4.17 -19.48
C PHE A 80 0.20 3.44 -19.81
N GLU A 81 0.97 3.00 -18.81
CA GLU A 81 2.17 2.15 -19.00
C GLU A 81 1.79 0.67 -19.09
N MET A 82 0.53 0.32 -18.78
CA MET A 82 -0.01 -1.03 -18.84
C MET A 82 -0.73 -1.35 -20.17
N ASN A 83 -0.78 -0.39 -21.10
CA ASN A 83 -1.37 -0.51 -22.44
C ASN A 83 -0.31 -0.39 -23.54
#